data_AF-A0A4R3TMH7-F1
#
_entry.id   AF-A0A4R3TMH7-F1
#
_cell.length_a   1.000
_cell.length_b   1.000
_cell.length_c   1.000
_cell.angle_alpha   90.00
_cell.angle_beta   90.00
_cell.angle_gamma   90.00
#
_symmetry.space_group_name_H-M   'P 1'
#
loop_
_entity.id
_entity.type
_entity.pdbx_description
1 polymer ?
#
loop_
_entity_poly.entity_id
_entity_poly.type
_entity_poly.pdbx_seq_one_letter_code
_entity_poly.pdbx_strand_id
1 'polypeptide(L)' 'MHQGRVVFGAIEEVVFGHPAAGAIVAQMDRLGTRRAFLMVSGTLNRQTDEIAKIRQALGERCAGLLKPCRRIRRVRR' A
#
# COMPACT_ATOMS: atom_id res chain seq x y z
N MET A 1 -19.03 -2.74 -24.99
CA MET A 1 -18.70 -1.81 -23.88
C MET A 1 -19.07 -2.47 -22.57
N HIS A 2 -18.13 -2.68 -21.65
CA HIS A 2 -18.46 -3.15 -20.30
C HIS A 2 -18.77 -1.91 -19.46
N GLN A 3 -20.06 -1.68 -19.19
CA GLN A 3 -20.47 -0.68 -18.22
C GLN A 3 -20.40 -1.30 -16.83
N GLY A 4 -19.63 -0.70 -15.93
CA GLY A 4 -19.46 -1.16 -14.56
C GLY A 4 -19.49 0.03 -13.61
N ARG A 5 -20.21 -0.12 -12.49
CA ARG A 5 -20.27 0.86 -11.42
C ARG A 5 -19.38 0.39 -10.27
N VAL A 6 -18.31 1.11 -9.99
CA VAL A 6 -17.46 0.87 -8.80
C VAL A 6 -17.87 1.86 -7.73
N VAL A 7 -18.52 1.37 -6.68
CA VAL A 7 -18.80 2.15 -5.48
C VAL A 7 -17.62 1.93 -4.54
N PHE A 8 -16.75 2.92 -4.42
CA PHE A 8 -15.76 2.94 -3.36
C PHE A 8 -16.48 3.31 -2.06
N GLY A 9 -16.31 2.50 -1.01
CA GLY A 9 -16.90 2.75 0.32
C GLY A 9 -16.23 3.94 1.03
N ALA A 10 -16.03 3.86 2.35
CA ALA A 10 -15.37 4.88 3.17
C ALA A 10 -13.84 5.00 2.88
N ILE A 11 -13.49 5.31 1.65
CA ILE A 11 -12.15 5.74 1.25
C ILE A 11 -12.18 7.26 1.26
N GLU A 12 -11.47 7.86 2.21
CA GLU A 12 -11.46 9.32 2.38
C GLU A 12 -10.84 10.04 1.18
N GLU A 13 -9.80 9.46 0.57
CA GLU A 13 -9.03 10.12 -0.48
C GLU A 13 -8.32 9.12 -1.40
N VAL A 14 -8.23 9.48 -2.68
CA VAL A 14 -7.43 8.76 -3.70
C VAL A 14 -6.50 9.75 -4.39
N VAL A 15 -5.20 9.57 -4.24
CA VAL A 15 -4.17 10.38 -4.91
C VAL A 15 -3.62 9.62 -6.12
N PHE A 16 -3.62 10.26 -7.30
CA PHE A 16 -3.09 9.71 -8.55
C PHE A 16 -2.20 10.72 -9.28
N GLY A 17 -1.45 10.27 -10.29
CA GLY A 17 -0.55 11.13 -11.08
C GLY A 17 0.74 11.54 -10.37
N HIS A 18 0.98 11.03 -9.16
CA HIS A 18 2.15 11.33 -8.35
C HIS A 18 2.91 10.05 -8.01
N PRO A 19 4.25 10.10 -7.86
CA PRO A 19 5.01 8.97 -7.36
C PRO A 19 4.49 8.52 -5.98
N ALA A 20 4.21 7.24 -5.83
CA ALA A 20 3.61 6.68 -4.61
C ALA A 20 4.44 6.99 -3.35
N ALA A 21 5.78 6.96 -3.47
CA ALA A 21 6.69 7.29 -2.37
C ALA A 21 6.47 8.71 -1.82
N GLY A 22 6.31 9.70 -2.70
CA GLY A 22 6.05 11.09 -2.28
C GLY A 22 4.63 11.28 -1.75
N ALA A 23 3.65 10.67 -2.43
CA ALA A 23 2.25 10.76 -2.02
C ALA A 23 2.03 10.19 -0.61
N ILE A 24 2.62 9.03 -0.28
CA ILE A 24 2.45 8.41 1.04
C ILE A 24 3.04 9.29 2.16
N VAL A 25 4.21 9.91 1.94
CA VAL A 25 4.82 10.81 2.93
C VAL A 25 3.92 12.02 3.18
N ALA A 26 3.44 12.67 2.13
CA ALA A 26 2.54 13.82 2.24
C ALA A 26 1.23 13.46 2.97
N GLN A 27 0.69 12.27 2.73
CA GLN A 27 -0.50 11.78 3.41
C GLN A 27 -0.23 11.48 4.89
N MET A 28 0.95 10.94 5.24
CA MET A 28 1.33 10.75 6.64
C MET A 28 1.50 12.09 7.38
N ASP A 29 2.08 13.10 6.72
CA ASP A 29 2.22 14.45 7.28
C ASP A 29 0.84 15.08 7.51
N ARG A 30 -0.07 14.98 6.53
CA ARG A 30 -1.47 15.46 6.65
C ARG A 30 -2.22 14.78 7.81
N LEU A 31 -2.05 13.48 7.97
CA LEU A 31 -2.69 12.71 9.04
C LEU A 31 -1.97 12.83 10.40
N GLY A 32 -0.81 13.49 10.46
CA GLY A 32 0.00 13.63 11.67
C GLY A 32 0.56 12.31 12.21
N THR A 33 0.68 11.28 11.36
CA THR A 33 1.09 9.93 11.78
C THR A 33 2.60 9.75 11.69
N ARG A 34 3.18 9.14 12.73
CA ARG A 34 4.65 8.95 12.83
C ARG A 34 5.14 7.57 12.41
N ARG A 35 4.25 6.58 12.36
CA ARG A 35 4.60 5.19 12.07
C ARG A 35 3.55 4.55 11.17
N ALA A 36 3.99 4.00 10.04
CA ALA A 36 3.15 3.30 9.08
C ALA A 36 3.62 1.85 8.90
N PHE A 37 2.66 0.94 8.78
CA PHE A 37 2.89 -0.43 8.35
C PHE A 37 2.47 -0.58 6.89
N LEU A 38 3.40 -1.07 6.07
CA LEU A 38 3.15 -1.34 4.66
C LEU A 38 2.68 -2.78 4.52
N MET A 39 1.45 -2.97 4.04
CA MET A 39 0.96 -4.28 3.64
C MET A 39 1.05 -4.42 2.12
N VAL A 40 1.97 -5.26 1.64
CA VAL A 40 2.26 -5.38 0.20
C VAL A 40 2.11 -6.82 -0.27
N SER A 41 1.55 -7.00 -1.46
CA SER A 41 1.48 -8.33 -2.05
C SER A 41 2.87 -8.87 -2.41
N GLY A 42 3.02 -10.19 -2.38
CA GLY A 42 4.30 -10.86 -2.66
C GLY A 42 4.76 -10.71 -4.11
N THR A 43 3.87 -10.42 -5.06
CA THR A 43 4.21 -10.14 -6.47
C THR A 43 4.75 -8.73 -6.63
N LEU A 44 4.03 -7.73 -6.09
CA LEU A 44 4.42 -6.32 -6.18
C LEU A 44 5.81 -6.07 -5.60
N ASN A 45 6.13 -6.68 -4.46
CA ASN A 45 7.46 -6.50 -3.88
C ASN A 45 8.57 -7.28 -4.59
N ARG A 46 8.28 -8.38 -5.29
CA ARG A 46 9.33 -9.18 -5.97
C ARG A 46 9.62 -8.68 -7.37
N GLN A 47 8.63 -8.08 -8.02
CA GLN A 47 8.70 -7.69 -9.42
C GLN A 47 8.90 -6.18 -9.61
N THR A 48 8.83 -5.40 -8.53
CA THR A 48 8.99 -3.95 -8.61
C THR A 48 9.81 -3.41 -7.44
N ASP A 49 10.54 -2.34 -7.70
CA ASP A 49 11.39 -1.63 -6.73
C ASP A 49 10.60 -0.54 -5.99
N GLU A 50 9.33 -0.33 -6.35
CA GLU A 50 8.47 0.72 -5.82
C GLU A 50 8.32 0.63 -4.30
N ILE A 51 8.22 -0.58 -3.74
CA ILE A 51 8.14 -0.76 -2.29
C ILE A 51 9.45 -0.37 -1.60
N ALA A 52 10.60 -0.60 -2.25
CA ALA A 52 11.89 -0.17 -1.71
C ALA A 52 12.00 1.36 -1.70
N LYS A 53 11.55 2.04 -2.77
CA LYS A 53 11.49 3.51 -2.84
C LYS A 53 10.58 4.09 -1.76
N ILE A 54 9.40 3.50 -1.55
CA ILE A 54 8.46 3.92 -0.50
C ILE A 54 9.10 3.75 0.88
N ARG A 55 9.75 2.60 1.14
CA ARG A 55 10.44 2.36 2.41
C ARG A 55 11.57 3.37 2.65
N GLN A 56 12.32 3.70 1.62
CA GLN A 56 13.39 4.70 1.71
C GLN A 56 12.83 6.10 1.99
N ALA A 57 11.75 6.50 1.29
CA ALA A 57 11.09 7.78 1.51
C ALA A 57 10.47 7.91 2.91
N LEU A 58 9.97 6.80 3.47
CA LEU A 58 9.42 6.76 4.82
C LEU A 58 10.49 6.74 5.92
N GLY A 59 11.67 6.17 5.66
CA GLY A 59 12.77 6.11 6.62
C GLY A 59 12.35 5.51 7.97
N GLU A 60 12.59 6.24 9.05
CA GLU A 60 12.25 5.85 10.43
C GLU A 60 10.73 5.75 10.69
N ARG A 61 9.90 6.31 9.79
CA ARG A 61 8.44 6.22 9.90
C ARG A 61 7.91 4.86 9.43
N CYS A 62 8.73 4.05 8.78
CA CYS A 62 8.34 2.70 8.38
C CYS A 62 8.47 1.73 9.58
N ALA A 63 7.35 1.39 10.21
CA ALA A 63 7.31 0.47 11.34
C ALA A 63 7.50 -1.01 10.91
N GLY A 64 7.17 -1.34 9.66
CA GLY A 64 7.40 -2.68 9.13
C GLY A 64 6.73 -2.93 7.79
N LEU A 65 7.22 -3.94 7.10
CA LEU A 65 6.67 -4.44 5.84
C LEU A 65 6.06 -5.82 6.06
N LEU A 66 4.74 -5.92 5.99
CA LEU A 66 4.04 -7.19 6.06
C LEU A 66 3.72 -7.68 4.64
N LYS A 67 4.12 -8.91 4.33
CA LYS A 67 3.68 -9.59 3.11
C LYS A 67 2.69 -10.68 3.46
N PRO A 68 1.59 -10.84 2.72
CA PRO A 68 0.60 -11.85 3.04
C PRO A 68 1.23 -13.24 2.96
N CYS A 69 0.83 -14.07 3.91
CA CYS A 69 1.23 -15.45 4.06
C CYS A 69 0.92 -16.24 2.78
N ARG A 70 1.93 -16.85 2.18
CA ARG A 70 1.76 -17.75 1.04
C ARG A 70 1.12 -19.03 1.58
N ARG A 71 -0.11 -19.30 1.12
CA ARG A 71 -0.95 -20.51 1.35
C ARG A 71 -2.09 -20.29 2.35
N ILE A 72 -3.19 -19.69 1.87
CA ILE A 72 -4.53 -20.08 2.34
C ILE A 72 -4.71 -21.53 1.87
N ARG A 73 -4.37 -22.50 2.72
CA ARG A 73 -4.76 -23.90 2.51
C ARG A 73 -6.28 -23.88 2.44
N ARG A 74 -6.86 -24.22 1.27
CA ARG A 74 -8.29 -24.52 1.15
C ARG A 74 -8.65 -25.43 2.32
N VAL A 75 -9.53 -24.96 3.20
CA VAL A 75 -10.35 -25.85 4.02
C VAL A 75 -11.22 -26.58 3.00
N ARG A 76 -10.72 -27.72 2.51
CA ARG A 76 -11.58 -28.71 1.86
C ARG A 76 -12.46 -29.25 2.98
N ARG A 77 -13.75 -28.94 2.89
CA ARG A 77 -14.79 -29.74 3.56
C ARG A 77 -14.73 -31.17 3.03
#